data_AF-A0AAD4EE93-F1
#
_entry.id   AF-A0AAD4EE93-F1
#
_cell.length_a   1.000
_cell.length_b   1.000
_cell.length_c   1.000
_cell.angle_alpha   90.00
_cell.angle_beta   90.00
_cell.angle_gamma   90.00
#
_symmetry.space_group_name_H-M   'P 1'
#
loop_
_entity.id
_entity.type
_entity.pdbx_description
1 polymer ?
#
loop_
_entity_poly.entity_id
_entity_poly.type
_entity_poly.pdbx_seq_one_letter_code
_entity_poly.pdbx_strand_id
1 'polypeptide(L)'
;MAFGVFFYWFIIVVSLKSPQCPFQTPISAVIRMLYRRAYMYIKDWRMHRNGEVSSQHDPGEPEAPLSDVPSMKWIFESFTDPEVISSVAWLVPSVQWTPELLPELHMQTICSRLLSTFKACLAAGVRTFSARRRALACGRALHHVACDESIRNYTSSNVMHSDTWSLDMWSHWQDLSLPWGLDDCKSSFHQYATTLDEDHESDARDALRLTIVTGCPGFLQPTDAALIWDGVFDWKDDPRTTQDFDWLVDFLVHFRKSSARNFDAMGDALLALSAMRDLGSDTRRDNYLDSIIFAMEADKPSRLRHAALRAVFDARFKLVEIVDKEEGEFREKLLGKLAPALLNATKPVAPQRFDDEPDAVFNPRRDDCYLRLIFTLAKQSDWRAHLEKAGHIERCTSLLDHVIKNNPSILSVASHSYYLAAILIRMNSSGSYRSSLRGATLASAPDSEPTNEEECRPTTNLAATLPAAPEAPTSLGFPDNISEQEWWKLLKRAWWAMRWNDLHLEAEAVEALPSIVTYTLDLLETPSARYDAGSLVRLVDRIYEALDDDEAKLAVKRL
;
A
#
# COMPACT_ATOMS: atom_id res chain seq x y z
N MET A 1 -1.76 -29.30 -52.12
CA MET A 1 -2.22 -29.03 -50.74
C MET A 1 -2.24 -30.29 -49.87
N ALA A 2 -2.95 -31.36 -50.23
CA ALA A 2 -3.01 -32.59 -49.42
C ALA A 2 -1.62 -33.17 -49.05
N PHE A 3 -0.70 -33.25 -50.02
CA PHE A 3 0.65 -33.77 -49.80
C PHE A 3 1.47 -32.95 -48.79
N GLY A 4 1.31 -31.62 -48.77
CA GLY A 4 1.99 -30.74 -47.82
C GLY A 4 1.48 -30.89 -46.39
N VAL A 5 0.17 -31.12 -46.21
CA VAL A 5 -0.45 -31.37 -44.89
C VAL A 5 0.03 -32.71 -44.33
N PHE A 6 0.09 -33.76 -45.16
CA PHE A 6 0.62 -35.06 -44.73
C PHE A 6 2.10 -34.99 -44.34
N PHE A 7 2.92 -34.25 -45.09
CA PHE A 7 4.33 -34.07 -44.78
C PHE A 7 4.53 -33.28 -43.48
N TYR A 8 3.73 -32.23 -43.27
CA TYR A 8 3.76 -31.44 -42.04
C TYR A 8 3.32 -32.26 -40.81
N TRP A 9 2.26 -33.06 -40.95
CA TRP A 9 1.81 -33.97 -39.90
C TRP A 9 2.86 -35.04 -39.58
N PHE A 10 3.50 -35.60 -40.60
CA PHE A 10 4.59 -36.55 -40.43
C PHE A 10 5.78 -35.93 -39.69
N ILE A 11 6.16 -34.70 -40.04
CA ILE A 11 7.20 -33.95 -39.32
C ILE A 11 6.83 -33.75 -37.85
N ILE A 12 5.57 -33.41 -37.56
CA ILE A 12 5.08 -33.30 -36.17
C ILE A 12 5.21 -34.63 -35.43
N VAL A 13 4.74 -35.73 -36.01
CA VAL A 13 4.75 -37.06 -35.37
C VAL A 13 6.18 -37.58 -35.17
N VAL A 14 7.05 -37.44 -36.16
CA VAL A 14 8.47 -37.85 -36.06
C VAL A 14 9.21 -37.01 -35.04
N SER A 15 8.93 -35.71 -35.01
CA SER A 15 9.46 -34.83 -33.97
C SER A 15 8.96 -35.23 -32.60
N LEU A 16 7.68 -35.57 -32.42
CA LEU A 16 7.18 -36.04 -31.11
C LEU A 16 7.88 -37.31 -30.61
N LYS A 17 8.31 -38.21 -31.51
CA LYS A 17 8.96 -39.48 -31.16
C LYS A 17 10.45 -39.38 -30.84
N SER A 18 11.19 -38.46 -31.46
CA SER A 18 12.64 -38.33 -31.23
C SER A 18 12.99 -36.96 -30.67
N PRO A 19 13.57 -36.88 -29.46
CA PRO A 19 13.98 -35.61 -28.86
C PRO A 19 15.08 -34.91 -29.67
N GLN A 20 15.88 -35.67 -30.43
CA GLN A 20 16.95 -35.16 -31.29
C GLN A 20 16.53 -34.97 -32.76
N CYS A 21 15.21 -34.97 -33.05
CA CYS A 21 14.74 -34.77 -34.43
C CYS A 21 15.18 -33.40 -34.98
N PRO A 22 15.91 -33.33 -36.10
CA PRO A 22 16.35 -32.06 -36.70
C PRO A 22 15.19 -31.26 -37.34
N PHE A 23 14.00 -31.86 -37.43
CA PHE A 23 12.80 -31.25 -38.01
C PHE A 23 11.81 -30.77 -36.95
N GLN A 24 12.28 -30.47 -35.73
CA GLN A 24 11.40 -29.92 -34.68
C GLN A 24 10.73 -28.64 -35.19
N THR A 25 9.41 -28.72 -35.32
CA THR A 25 8.57 -27.55 -35.58
C THR A 25 8.07 -26.98 -34.26
N PRO A 26 7.78 -25.67 -34.17
CA PRO A 26 7.22 -25.06 -32.95
C PRO A 26 5.96 -25.78 -32.48
N ILE A 27 5.09 -26.18 -33.43
CA ILE A 27 3.89 -26.95 -33.14
C ILE A 27 4.23 -28.30 -32.51
N SER A 28 5.25 -29.02 -33.01
CA SER A 28 5.66 -30.28 -32.40
C SER A 28 6.29 -30.10 -31.01
N ALA A 29 7.01 -29.01 -30.76
CA ALA A 29 7.56 -28.69 -29.44
C ALA A 29 6.44 -28.38 -28.44
N VAL A 30 5.47 -27.54 -28.83
CA VAL A 30 4.27 -27.23 -28.03
C VAL A 30 3.43 -28.49 -27.78
N ILE A 31 3.17 -29.32 -28.80
CA ILE A 31 2.44 -30.57 -28.64
C ILE A 31 3.20 -31.53 -27.72
N ARG A 32 4.54 -31.64 -27.83
CA ARG A 32 5.34 -32.49 -26.93
C ARG A 32 5.23 -32.02 -25.49
N MET A 33 5.27 -30.71 -25.29
CA MET A 33 5.23 -30.08 -23.99
C MET A 33 3.83 -30.23 -23.35
N LEU A 34 2.76 -30.03 -24.13
CA LEU A 34 1.38 -30.32 -23.72
C LEU A 34 1.16 -31.81 -23.45
N TYR A 35 1.75 -32.69 -24.27
CA TYR A 35 1.69 -34.14 -24.07
C TYR A 35 2.46 -34.56 -22.81
N ARG A 36 3.61 -33.95 -22.49
CA ARG A 36 4.33 -34.17 -21.23
C ARG A 36 3.52 -33.70 -20.03
N ARG A 37 2.90 -32.52 -20.10
CA ARG A 37 2.04 -31.99 -19.04
C ARG A 37 0.80 -32.86 -18.82
N ALA A 38 0.15 -33.28 -19.89
CA ALA A 38 -0.98 -34.22 -19.84
C ALA A 38 -0.55 -35.61 -19.36
N TYR A 39 0.62 -36.09 -19.77
CA TYR A 39 1.18 -37.36 -19.34
C TYR A 39 1.56 -37.36 -17.86
N MET A 40 2.16 -36.27 -17.35
CA MET A 40 2.42 -36.08 -15.92
C MET A 40 1.10 -36.07 -15.15
N TYR A 41 0.11 -35.28 -15.59
CA TYR A 41 -1.23 -35.24 -15.01
C TYR A 41 -1.93 -36.62 -15.00
N ILE A 42 -1.82 -37.40 -16.08
CA ILE A 42 -2.41 -38.75 -16.17
C ILE A 42 -1.64 -39.77 -15.34
N LYS A 43 -0.30 -39.67 -15.28
CA LYS A 43 0.56 -40.56 -14.49
C LYS A 43 0.29 -40.35 -13.00
N ASP A 44 0.16 -39.09 -12.59
CA ASP A 44 -0.16 -38.69 -11.23
C ASP A 44 -1.57 -39.15 -10.82
N TRP A 45 -2.56 -38.92 -11.70
CA TRP A 45 -3.92 -39.46 -11.54
C TRP A 45 -3.97 -41.00 -11.46
N ARG A 46 -3.07 -41.71 -12.17
CA ARG A 46 -2.99 -43.18 -12.16
C ARG A 46 -2.27 -43.71 -10.91
N MET A 47 -1.29 -42.98 -10.38
CA MET A 47 -0.61 -43.29 -9.11
C MET A 47 -1.57 -43.14 -7.91
N HIS A 48 -2.47 -42.15 -7.95
CA HIS A 48 -3.47 -41.97 -6.88
C HIS A 48 -4.68 -42.91 -6.95
N ARG A 49 -4.97 -43.50 -8.11
CA ARG A 49 -6.14 -44.40 -8.27
C ARG A 49 -5.87 -45.85 -7.86
N ASN A 50 -4.63 -46.30 -7.96
CA ASN A 50 -4.24 -47.66 -7.58
C ASN A 50 -3.45 -47.59 -6.28
N GLY A 51 -4.13 -47.66 -5.15
CA GLY A 51 -3.52 -47.79 -3.81
C GLY A 51 -2.82 -49.13 -3.61
N GLU A 52 -1.82 -49.44 -4.43
CA GLU A 52 -0.96 -50.61 -4.29
C GLU A 52 0.45 -50.18 -3.87
N VAL A 53 0.76 -50.48 -2.62
CA VAL A 53 2.11 -50.53 -2.07
C VAL A 53 2.86 -51.64 -2.80
N SER A 54 3.83 -51.32 -3.66
CA SER A 54 4.82 -52.30 -4.07
C SER A 54 6.20 -51.72 -4.33
N SER A 55 7.12 -52.26 -3.53
CA SER A 55 8.53 -52.55 -3.75
C SER A 55 9.38 -51.60 -4.62
N GLN A 56 10.15 -50.80 -3.90
CA GLN A 56 11.59 -50.56 -4.07
C GLN A 56 12.21 -51.21 -5.32
N HIS A 57 12.09 -50.51 -6.44
CA HIS A 57 12.95 -50.70 -7.61
C HIS A 57 13.99 -49.59 -7.60
N ASP A 58 15.25 -49.98 -7.75
CA ASP A 58 16.45 -49.13 -7.71
C ASP A 58 16.35 -48.02 -8.76
N PRO A 59 16.43 -46.72 -8.40
CA PRO A 59 16.32 -45.66 -9.38
C PRO A 59 17.66 -45.57 -10.13
N GLY A 60 17.68 -46.13 -11.35
CA GLY A 60 18.65 -45.72 -12.35
C GLY A 60 18.67 -44.20 -12.45
N GLU A 61 19.88 -43.64 -12.59
CA GLU A 61 20.18 -42.21 -12.66
C GLU A 61 19.00 -41.39 -13.23
N PRO A 62 18.48 -40.39 -12.49
CA PRO A 62 17.45 -39.53 -13.04
C PRO A 62 17.99 -38.90 -14.33
N GLU A 63 17.34 -39.23 -15.46
CA GLU A 63 17.62 -38.61 -16.76
C GLU A 63 17.73 -37.10 -16.53
N ALA A 64 18.90 -36.53 -16.80
CA ALA A 64 19.17 -35.12 -16.59
C ALA A 64 18.02 -34.30 -17.20
N PRO A 65 17.37 -33.39 -16.44
CA PRO A 65 16.23 -32.64 -16.91
C PRO A 65 16.60 -31.91 -18.21
N LEU A 66 16.04 -32.40 -19.31
CA LEU A 66 16.25 -31.84 -20.65
C LEU A 66 15.83 -30.37 -20.61
N SER A 67 16.81 -29.47 -20.71
CA SER A 67 16.61 -28.04 -20.71
C SER A 67 15.79 -27.64 -21.93
N ASP A 68 14.54 -27.20 -21.74
CA ASP A 68 13.65 -26.69 -22.81
C ASP A 68 14.17 -25.35 -23.42
N VAL A 69 15.24 -24.81 -22.86
CA VAL A 69 15.82 -23.49 -23.15
C VAL A 69 16.25 -23.29 -24.61
N PRO A 70 16.94 -24.23 -25.29
CA PRO A 70 17.33 -24.04 -26.68
C PRO A 70 16.13 -23.92 -27.63
N SER A 71 15.03 -24.61 -27.30
CA SER A 71 13.79 -24.53 -28.09
C SER A 71 13.11 -23.18 -27.89
N MET A 72 13.04 -22.68 -26.65
CA MET A 72 12.48 -21.36 -26.38
C MET A 72 13.28 -20.25 -27.06
N LYS A 73 14.61 -20.30 -26.95
CA LYS A 73 15.53 -19.39 -27.63
C LYS A 73 15.23 -19.33 -29.12
N TRP A 74 15.25 -20.50 -29.78
CA TRP A 74 15.00 -20.59 -31.21
C TRP A 74 13.64 -20.01 -31.59
N ILE A 75 12.60 -20.21 -30.78
CA ILE A 75 11.27 -19.67 -31.05
C ILE A 75 11.25 -18.14 -30.95
N PHE A 76 11.81 -17.55 -29.90
CA PHE A 76 11.84 -16.08 -29.76
C PHE A 76 12.69 -15.40 -30.84
N GLU A 77 13.75 -16.07 -31.32
CA GLU A 77 14.61 -15.56 -32.39
C GLU A 77 13.95 -15.69 -33.77
N SER A 78 13.24 -16.80 -34.01
CA SER A 78 12.76 -17.17 -35.35
C SER A 78 11.33 -16.73 -35.65
N PHE A 79 10.50 -16.47 -34.64
CA PHE A 79 9.07 -16.19 -34.83
C PHE A 79 8.69 -14.78 -34.41
N THR A 80 7.76 -14.21 -35.16
CA THR A 80 7.11 -12.91 -34.86
C THR A 80 5.61 -13.05 -34.63
N ASP A 81 5.08 -14.27 -34.76
CA ASP A 81 3.66 -14.56 -34.55
C ASP A 81 3.32 -14.46 -33.05
N PRO A 82 2.40 -13.55 -32.65
CA PRO A 82 2.05 -13.34 -31.24
C PRO A 82 1.46 -14.58 -30.57
N GLU A 83 0.79 -15.49 -31.31
CA GLU A 83 0.27 -16.73 -30.74
C GLU A 83 1.39 -17.68 -30.36
N VAL A 84 2.39 -17.83 -31.24
CA VAL A 84 3.58 -18.66 -30.99
C VAL A 84 4.39 -18.09 -29.82
N ILE A 85 4.61 -16.77 -29.81
CA ILE A 85 5.31 -16.08 -28.73
C ILE A 85 4.58 -16.29 -27.39
N SER A 86 3.27 -16.10 -27.35
CA SER A 86 2.50 -16.27 -26.11
C SER A 86 2.52 -17.69 -25.56
N SER A 87 2.56 -18.70 -26.44
CA SER A 87 2.61 -20.10 -26.05
C SER A 87 3.90 -20.43 -25.32
N VAL A 88 5.02 -19.84 -25.75
CA VAL A 88 6.32 -19.98 -25.09
C VAL A 88 6.43 -19.08 -23.87
N ALA A 89 5.82 -17.89 -23.90
CA ALA A 89 5.82 -16.95 -22.78
C ALA A 89 5.28 -17.58 -21.48
N TRP A 90 4.26 -18.44 -21.55
CA TRP A 90 3.75 -19.18 -20.38
C TRP A 90 4.79 -20.05 -19.69
N LEU A 91 5.85 -20.43 -20.40
CA LEU A 91 6.86 -21.37 -19.92
C LEU A 91 8.06 -20.65 -19.31
N VAL A 92 8.26 -19.38 -19.65
CA VAL A 92 9.38 -18.56 -19.18
C VAL A 92 9.52 -18.58 -17.66
N PRO A 93 8.45 -18.47 -16.84
CA PRO A 93 8.59 -18.52 -15.38
C PRO A 93 8.97 -19.90 -14.82
N SER A 94 8.70 -20.97 -15.57
CA SER A 94 9.00 -22.35 -15.15
C SER A 94 10.41 -22.81 -15.54
N VAL A 95 11.13 -22.01 -16.31
CA VAL A 95 12.51 -22.32 -16.72
C VAL A 95 13.47 -22.00 -15.58
N GLN A 96 14.35 -22.95 -15.27
CA GLN A 96 15.51 -22.68 -14.44
C GLN A 96 16.59 -22.02 -15.29
N TRP A 97 16.82 -20.73 -15.08
CA TRP A 97 17.82 -19.95 -15.80
C TRP A 97 19.18 -20.15 -15.16
N THR A 98 19.99 -21.06 -15.70
CA THR A 98 21.35 -21.28 -15.20
C THR A 98 22.33 -20.27 -15.80
N PRO A 99 23.39 -19.88 -15.05
CA PRO A 99 24.43 -18.96 -15.56
C PRO A 99 25.14 -19.44 -16.83
N GLU A 100 25.09 -20.75 -17.13
CA GLU A 100 25.67 -21.36 -18.33
C GLU A 100 24.79 -21.13 -19.56
N LEU A 101 23.46 -21.10 -19.39
CA LEU A 101 22.50 -20.93 -20.48
C LEU A 101 22.29 -19.46 -20.82
N LEU A 102 22.38 -18.57 -19.83
CA LEU A 102 22.09 -17.14 -19.97
C LEU A 102 22.95 -16.41 -21.02
N PRO A 103 24.28 -16.63 -21.14
CA PRO A 103 25.10 -16.00 -22.17
C PRO A 103 24.73 -16.42 -23.60
N GLU A 104 24.21 -17.63 -23.77
CA GLU A 104 23.78 -18.11 -25.08
C GLU A 104 22.41 -17.55 -25.48
N LEU A 105 21.56 -17.22 -24.50
CA LEU A 105 20.26 -16.61 -24.73
C LEU A 105 20.42 -15.12 -25.02
N HIS A 106 19.96 -14.68 -26.19
CA HIS A 106 19.85 -13.26 -26.48
C HIS A 106 18.64 -12.67 -25.73
N MET A 107 18.74 -12.51 -24.41
CA MET A 107 17.65 -12.06 -23.53
C MET A 107 17.03 -10.75 -23.98
N GLN A 108 17.82 -9.84 -24.55
CA GLN A 108 17.31 -8.62 -25.17
C GLN A 108 16.28 -8.89 -26.28
N THR A 109 16.51 -9.90 -27.12
CA THR A 109 15.55 -10.31 -28.16
C THR A 109 14.28 -10.87 -27.55
N ILE A 110 14.40 -11.75 -26.54
CA ILE A 110 13.26 -12.34 -25.81
C ILE A 110 12.41 -11.24 -25.18
N CYS A 111 13.03 -10.35 -24.40
CA CYS A 111 12.35 -9.20 -23.78
C CYS A 111 11.67 -8.32 -24.82
N SER A 112 12.36 -7.99 -25.92
CA SER A 112 11.79 -7.15 -26.98
C SER A 112 10.57 -7.79 -27.63
N ARG A 113 10.57 -9.12 -27.84
CA ARG A 113 9.44 -9.86 -28.43
C ARG A 113 8.26 -9.95 -27.48
N LEU A 114 8.51 -10.29 -26.22
CA LEU A 114 7.49 -10.32 -25.17
C LEU A 114 6.86 -8.93 -25.00
N LEU A 115 7.68 -7.89 -24.90
CA LEU A 115 7.25 -6.51 -24.73
C LEU A 115 6.44 -6.01 -25.94
N SER A 116 6.91 -6.27 -27.15
CA SER A 116 6.18 -5.89 -28.37
C SER A 116 4.81 -6.58 -28.44
N THR A 117 4.75 -7.86 -28.11
CA THR A 117 3.50 -8.65 -28.13
C THR A 117 2.53 -8.16 -27.05
N PHE A 118 3.06 -7.90 -25.86
CA PHE A 118 2.32 -7.35 -24.73
C PHE A 118 1.70 -5.99 -25.07
N LYS A 119 2.52 -5.04 -25.54
CA LYS A 119 2.08 -3.70 -25.97
C LYS A 119 1.00 -3.78 -27.06
N ALA A 120 1.18 -4.65 -28.05
CA ALA A 120 0.19 -4.82 -29.12
C ALA A 120 -1.16 -5.34 -28.60
N CYS A 121 -1.17 -6.21 -27.58
CA CYS A 121 -2.39 -6.71 -26.97
C CYS A 121 -3.14 -5.63 -26.17
N LEU A 122 -2.40 -4.77 -25.46
CA LEU A 122 -2.98 -3.67 -24.66
C LEU A 122 -3.44 -2.49 -25.53
N ALA A 123 -2.68 -2.11 -26.55
CA ALA A 123 -3.05 -1.02 -27.47
C ALA A 123 -4.37 -1.29 -28.23
N ALA A 124 -4.71 -2.56 -28.45
CA ALA A 124 -5.98 -2.96 -29.06
C ALA A 124 -7.18 -2.93 -28.07
N GLY A 125 -6.97 -2.47 -26.82
CA GLY A 125 -8.00 -2.37 -25.78
C GLY A 125 -8.46 -3.72 -25.22
N VAL A 126 -7.61 -4.77 -25.31
CA VAL A 126 -7.81 -6.13 -24.78
C VAL A 126 -9.24 -6.69 -24.92
N ARG A 127 -9.87 -6.45 -26.08
CA ARG A 127 -11.29 -6.76 -26.29
C ARG A 127 -11.56 -8.25 -26.53
N THR A 128 -10.56 -9.00 -26.96
CA THR A 128 -10.72 -10.43 -27.29
C THR A 128 -10.08 -11.32 -26.22
N PHE A 129 -10.70 -12.47 -25.98
CA PHE A 129 -10.19 -13.48 -25.05
C PHE A 129 -8.75 -13.93 -25.38
N SER A 130 -8.43 -14.07 -26.68
CA SER A 130 -7.07 -14.39 -27.10
C SER A 130 -6.08 -13.26 -26.75
N ALA A 131 -6.40 -11.99 -27.05
CA ALA A 131 -5.53 -10.87 -26.68
C ALA A 131 -5.30 -10.78 -25.16
N ARG A 132 -6.33 -11.04 -24.34
CA ARG A 132 -6.23 -11.14 -22.88
C ARG A 132 -5.24 -12.21 -22.45
N ARG A 133 -5.41 -13.44 -22.95
CA ARG A 133 -4.51 -14.55 -22.64
C ARG A 133 -3.07 -14.30 -23.06
N ARG A 134 -2.86 -13.68 -24.23
CA ARG A 134 -1.52 -13.34 -24.70
C ARG A 134 -0.87 -12.24 -23.87
N ALA A 135 -1.64 -11.21 -23.50
CA ALA A 135 -1.17 -10.16 -22.59
C ALA A 135 -0.77 -10.73 -21.23
N LEU A 136 -1.60 -11.61 -20.65
CA LEU A 136 -1.25 -12.33 -19.41
C LEU A 136 0.03 -13.15 -19.55
N ALA A 137 0.15 -13.95 -20.61
CA ALA A 137 1.33 -14.77 -20.87
C ALA A 137 2.61 -13.92 -20.94
N CYS A 138 2.58 -12.87 -21.76
CA CYS A 138 3.73 -12.01 -21.98
C CYS A 138 4.05 -11.15 -20.76
N GLY A 139 3.04 -10.63 -20.07
CA GLY A 139 3.21 -9.84 -18.84
C GLY A 139 3.86 -10.67 -17.72
N ARG A 140 3.40 -11.91 -17.50
CA ARG A 140 4.02 -12.84 -16.55
C ARG A 140 5.48 -13.15 -16.90
N ALA A 141 5.74 -13.44 -18.16
CA ALA A 141 7.09 -13.71 -18.64
C ALA A 141 8.03 -12.50 -18.46
N LEU A 142 7.55 -11.30 -18.80
CA LEU A 142 8.31 -10.05 -18.61
C LEU A 142 8.59 -9.80 -17.13
N HIS A 143 7.59 -10.01 -16.28
CA HIS A 143 7.73 -9.87 -14.84
C HIS A 143 8.80 -10.83 -14.29
N HIS A 144 8.73 -12.11 -14.67
CA HIS A 144 9.74 -13.10 -14.30
C HIS A 144 11.15 -12.66 -14.71
N VAL A 145 11.30 -12.25 -15.97
CA VAL A 145 12.59 -11.83 -16.54
C VAL A 145 13.14 -10.56 -15.90
N ALA A 146 12.27 -9.61 -15.53
CA ALA A 146 12.67 -8.36 -14.88
C ALA A 146 13.05 -8.56 -13.41
N CYS A 147 12.35 -9.47 -12.72
CA CYS A 147 12.51 -9.66 -11.29
C CYS A 147 13.58 -10.69 -10.93
N ASP A 148 13.90 -11.63 -11.82
CA ASP A 148 14.97 -12.59 -11.59
C ASP A 148 16.35 -11.92 -11.68
N GLU A 149 17.05 -11.83 -10.54
CA GLU A 149 18.37 -11.21 -10.46
C GLU A 149 19.42 -11.88 -11.37
N SER A 150 19.30 -13.20 -11.57
CA SER A 150 20.20 -13.94 -12.44
C SER A 150 20.06 -13.51 -13.89
N ILE A 151 18.83 -13.20 -14.31
CA ILE A 151 18.50 -12.76 -15.67
C ILE A 151 18.78 -11.27 -15.86
N ARG A 152 18.51 -10.47 -14.83
CA ARG A 152 18.57 -9.00 -14.90
C ARG A 152 19.92 -8.49 -15.39
N ASN A 153 21.02 -9.14 -15.00
CA ASN A 153 22.38 -8.79 -15.43
C ASN A 153 22.60 -8.93 -16.95
N TYR A 154 21.79 -9.73 -17.63
CA TYR A 154 21.86 -9.98 -19.07
C TYR A 154 20.82 -9.20 -19.87
N THR A 155 19.91 -8.50 -19.19
CA THR A 155 18.96 -7.59 -19.83
C THR A 155 19.50 -6.16 -19.74
N SER A 156 19.57 -5.43 -20.85
CA SER A 156 19.91 -4.01 -20.78
C SER A 156 18.82 -3.28 -19.98
N SER A 157 19.20 -2.55 -18.93
CA SER A 157 18.31 -1.72 -18.11
C SER A 157 17.34 -0.89 -18.95
N ASN A 158 17.80 -0.39 -20.10
CA ASN A 158 17.03 0.42 -21.05
C ASN A 158 15.75 -0.26 -21.62
N VAL A 159 15.68 -1.60 -21.66
CA VAL A 159 14.51 -2.30 -22.24
C VAL A 159 13.34 -2.35 -21.25
N MET A 160 13.63 -2.46 -19.96
CA MET A 160 12.62 -2.51 -18.89
C MET A 160 12.30 -1.12 -18.32
N HIS A 161 13.26 -0.19 -18.33
CA HIS A 161 13.11 1.19 -17.84
C HIS A 161 12.69 2.20 -18.91
N SER A 162 12.07 1.77 -20.03
CA SER A 162 11.56 2.78 -20.95
C SER A 162 10.40 3.51 -20.25
N ASP A 163 10.63 4.76 -19.83
CA ASP A 163 9.65 5.75 -19.30
C ASP A 163 8.46 6.00 -20.26
N THR A 164 8.37 5.21 -21.33
CA THR A 164 7.42 5.29 -22.44
C THR A 164 6.15 4.45 -22.21
N TRP A 165 5.97 3.84 -21.03
CA TRP A 165 4.71 3.15 -20.74
C TRP A 165 3.71 4.20 -20.30
N SER A 166 2.68 4.44 -21.11
CA SER A 166 1.59 5.33 -20.68
C SER A 166 0.93 4.75 -19.43
N LEU A 167 0.51 5.63 -18.52
CA LEU A 167 -0.29 5.26 -17.35
C LEU A 167 -1.52 4.44 -17.76
N ASP A 168 -2.11 4.77 -18.91
CA ASP A 168 -3.23 4.02 -19.50
C ASP A 168 -2.87 2.54 -19.71
N MET A 169 -1.68 2.23 -20.22
CA MET A 169 -1.30 0.84 -20.49
C MET A 169 -1.15 0.04 -19.19
N TRP A 170 -0.62 0.67 -18.14
CA TRP A 170 -0.54 0.04 -16.82
C TRP A 170 -1.92 -0.18 -16.21
N SER A 171 -2.83 0.79 -16.35
CA SER A 171 -4.23 0.60 -15.93
C SER A 171 -4.84 -0.62 -16.61
N HIS A 172 -4.73 -0.74 -17.95
CA HIS A 172 -5.26 -1.90 -18.67
C HIS A 172 -4.59 -3.23 -18.27
N TRP A 173 -3.30 -3.19 -17.92
CA TRP A 173 -2.60 -4.37 -17.42
C TRP A 173 -3.15 -4.78 -16.06
N GLN A 174 -3.28 -3.84 -15.13
CA GLN A 174 -3.81 -4.07 -13.79
C GLN A 174 -5.25 -4.61 -13.84
N ASP A 175 -6.11 -4.00 -14.66
CA ASP A 175 -7.51 -4.45 -14.87
C ASP A 175 -7.59 -5.91 -15.35
N LEU A 176 -6.54 -6.40 -16.02
CA LEU A 176 -6.45 -7.75 -16.54
C LEU A 176 -5.77 -8.72 -15.56
N SER A 177 -4.62 -8.35 -15.01
CA SER A 177 -3.77 -9.24 -14.22
C SER A 177 -4.32 -9.45 -12.83
N LEU A 178 -4.91 -8.42 -12.23
CA LEU A 178 -5.32 -8.43 -10.83
C LEU A 178 -6.49 -9.43 -10.60
N PRO A 179 -7.58 -9.42 -11.40
CA PRO A 179 -8.66 -10.41 -11.23
C PRO A 179 -8.19 -11.83 -11.55
N TRP A 180 -7.45 -11.99 -12.65
CA TRP A 180 -6.97 -13.31 -13.08
C TRP A 180 -6.05 -13.96 -12.04
N GLY A 181 -5.10 -13.21 -11.50
CA GLY A 181 -4.15 -13.74 -10.53
C GLY A 181 -4.83 -14.11 -9.20
N LEU A 182 -5.88 -13.40 -8.79
CA LEU A 182 -6.69 -13.80 -7.65
C LEU A 182 -7.53 -15.04 -7.90
N ASP A 183 -8.12 -15.19 -9.08
CA ASP A 183 -8.89 -16.40 -9.42
C ASP A 183 -7.98 -17.64 -9.45
N ASP A 184 -6.76 -17.50 -9.97
CA ASP A 184 -5.74 -18.54 -9.97
C ASP A 184 -5.30 -18.87 -8.53
N CYS A 185 -4.99 -17.85 -7.72
CA CYS A 185 -4.66 -18.00 -6.30
C CYS A 185 -5.78 -18.71 -5.52
N LYS A 186 -7.02 -18.26 -5.68
CA LYS A 186 -8.20 -18.84 -5.03
C LYS A 186 -8.38 -20.30 -5.42
N SER A 187 -8.24 -20.62 -6.70
CA SER A 187 -8.38 -21.98 -7.21
C SER A 187 -7.33 -22.91 -6.62
N SER A 188 -6.06 -22.49 -6.61
CA SER A 188 -4.96 -23.26 -6.02
C SER A 188 -5.11 -23.41 -4.50
N PHE A 189 -5.51 -22.35 -3.79
CA PHE A 189 -5.71 -22.44 -2.35
C PHE A 189 -6.90 -23.35 -1.98
N HIS A 190 -7.98 -23.35 -2.76
CA HIS A 190 -9.07 -24.31 -2.56
C HIS A 190 -8.61 -25.75 -2.81
N GLN A 191 -7.79 -25.98 -3.84
CA GLN A 191 -7.21 -27.31 -4.08
C GLN A 191 -6.33 -27.75 -2.91
N TYR A 192 -5.46 -26.86 -2.41
CA TYR A 192 -4.68 -27.10 -1.19
C TYR A 192 -5.58 -27.43 0.00
N ALA A 193 -6.62 -26.63 0.28
CA ALA A 193 -7.52 -26.87 1.40
C ALA A 193 -8.22 -28.25 1.34
N THR A 194 -8.37 -28.82 0.15
CA THR A 194 -8.96 -30.15 -0.06
C THR A 194 -7.95 -31.30 -0.05
N THR A 195 -6.74 -31.07 -0.55
CA THR A 195 -5.72 -32.12 -0.78
C THR A 195 -4.63 -32.13 0.29
N LEU A 196 -4.39 -30.97 0.92
CA LEU A 196 -3.25 -30.65 1.77
C LEU A 196 -1.90 -30.78 1.04
N ASP A 197 -1.91 -30.64 -0.29
CA ASP A 197 -0.71 -30.69 -1.12
C ASP A 197 0.04 -29.34 -1.12
N GLU A 198 1.27 -29.35 -0.59
CA GLU A 198 2.12 -28.16 -0.47
C GLU A 198 2.44 -27.51 -1.84
N ASP A 199 2.36 -28.27 -2.94
CA ASP A 199 2.53 -27.73 -4.29
C ASP A 199 1.41 -26.74 -4.63
N HIS A 200 0.16 -27.06 -4.27
CA HIS A 200 -0.99 -26.16 -4.44
C HIS A 200 -0.91 -24.93 -3.52
N GLU A 201 -0.33 -25.08 -2.33
CA GLU A 201 -0.05 -23.95 -1.44
C GLU A 201 0.99 -23.01 -2.06
N SER A 202 2.05 -23.57 -2.65
CA SER A 202 3.07 -22.80 -3.36
C SER A 202 2.49 -22.08 -4.57
N ASP A 203 1.70 -22.77 -5.40
CA ASP A 203 1.02 -22.18 -6.56
C ASP A 203 0.11 -21.01 -6.14
N ALA A 204 -0.62 -21.16 -5.04
CA ALA A 204 -1.47 -20.08 -4.51
C ALA A 204 -0.64 -18.86 -4.09
N ARG A 205 0.50 -19.09 -3.41
CA ARG A 205 1.42 -18.01 -3.00
C ARG A 205 2.03 -17.30 -4.22
N ASP A 206 2.46 -18.04 -5.22
CA ASP A 206 3.09 -17.47 -6.42
C ASP A 206 2.09 -16.67 -7.27
N ALA A 207 0.86 -17.19 -7.42
CA ALA A 207 -0.23 -16.48 -8.07
C ALA A 207 -0.58 -15.17 -7.34
N LEU A 208 -0.67 -15.21 -6.01
CA LEU A 208 -0.92 -14.01 -5.20
C LEU A 208 0.23 -13.01 -5.29
N ARG A 209 1.48 -13.48 -5.19
CA ARG A 209 2.64 -12.59 -5.29
C ARG A 209 2.63 -11.87 -6.63
N LEU A 210 2.47 -12.62 -7.72
CA LEU A 210 2.37 -12.05 -9.06
C LEU A 210 1.26 -11.00 -9.15
N THR A 211 0.08 -11.28 -8.58
CA THR A 211 -1.04 -10.32 -8.51
C THR A 211 -0.58 -9.00 -7.89
N ILE A 212 0.09 -9.05 -6.74
CA ILE A 212 0.55 -7.85 -6.03
C ILE A 212 1.59 -7.07 -6.83
N VAL A 213 2.57 -7.75 -7.42
CA VAL A 213 3.62 -7.01 -8.14
C VAL A 213 3.07 -6.34 -9.41
N THR A 214 2.03 -6.90 -10.01
CA THR A 214 1.35 -6.27 -11.14
C THR A 214 0.48 -5.06 -10.78
N GLY A 215 0.21 -4.84 -9.49
CA GLY A 215 -0.56 -3.69 -8.99
C GLY A 215 0.22 -2.39 -8.91
N CYS A 216 1.52 -2.38 -9.22
CA CYS A 216 2.31 -1.16 -9.29
C CYS A 216 2.82 -0.94 -10.71
N PRO A 217 2.84 0.31 -11.22
CA PRO A 217 3.53 0.62 -12.46
C PRO A 217 5.01 0.22 -12.38
N GLY A 218 5.46 -0.50 -13.41
CA GLY A 218 6.81 -1.04 -13.49
C GLY A 218 6.89 -2.51 -13.10
N PHE A 219 7.91 -3.20 -13.58
CA PHE A 219 8.23 -4.55 -13.13
C PHE A 219 9.10 -4.47 -11.87
N LEU A 220 8.48 -4.04 -10.77
CA LEU A 220 9.16 -3.93 -9.48
C LEU A 220 9.50 -5.31 -8.92
N GLN A 221 10.48 -5.36 -8.02
CA GLN A 221 10.78 -6.61 -7.33
C GLN A 221 9.64 -6.99 -6.37
N PRO A 222 9.30 -8.28 -6.22
CA PRO A 222 8.37 -8.80 -5.22
C PRO A 222 8.54 -8.23 -3.81
N THR A 223 9.77 -7.93 -3.44
CA THR A 223 10.19 -7.46 -2.11
C THR A 223 10.32 -5.94 -2.02
N ASP A 224 10.08 -5.22 -3.11
CA ASP A 224 10.20 -3.75 -3.15
C ASP A 224 9.16 -3.10 -2.24
N ALA A 225 9.60 -2.23 -1.35
CA ALA A 225 8.73 -1.48 -0.45
C ALA A 225 7.81 -0.51 -1.21
N ALA A 226 8.17 -0.11 -2.43
CA ALA A 226 7.31 0.71 -3.29
C ALA A 226 5.98 0.01 -3.60
N LEU A 227 5.93 -1.33 -3.66
CA LEU A 227 4.68 -2.07 -3.86
C LEU A 227 3.65 -1.83 -2.77
N ILE A 228 4.09 -1.58 -1.53
CA ILE A 228 3.17 -1.34 -0.41
C ILE A 228 2.53 0.04 -0.53
N TRP A 229 3.33 1.03 -0.91
CA TRP A 229 2.94 2.44 -0.80
C TRP A 229 2.45 3.05 -2.11
N ASP A 230 3.08 2.68 -3.23
CA ASP A 230 2.73 3.15 -4.58
C ASP A 230 1.81 2.16 -5.30
N GLY A 231 1.64 0.95 -4.75
CA GLY A 231 0.75 -0.07 -5.28
C GLY A 231 -0.69 0.44 -5.35
N VAL A 232 -1.26 0.37 -6.54
CA VAL A 232 -2.66 0.64 -6.81
C VAL A 232 -3.36 -0.71 -6.87
N PHE A 233 -4.09 -1.03 -5.80
CA PHE A 233 -4.92 -2.21 -5.74
C PHE A 233 -6.39 -1.78 -5.81
N ASP A 234 -6.77 -0.97 -6.80
CA ASP A 234 -8.18 -0.60 -6.96
C ASP A 234 -8.90 -1.66 -7.80
N TRP A 235 -10.02 -2.18 -7.30
CA TRP A 235 -10.91 -3.08 -8.03
C TRP A 235 -12.01 -2.30 -8.76
N LYS A 236 -11.64 -1.20 -9.38
CA LYS A 236 -12.61 -0.32 -10.03
C LYS A 236 -13.35 -1.13 -11.10
N ASP A 237 -14.69 -1.10 -11.03
CA ASP A 237 -15.60 -1.81 -11.92
C ASP A 237 -15.64 -3.35 -11.75
N ASP A 238 -15.05 -3.91 -10.69
CA ASP A 238 -15.19 -5.32 -10.34
C ASP A 238 -16.49 -5.57 -9.52
N PRO A 239 -17.32 -6.55 -9.91
CA PRO A 239 -18.58 -6.82 -9.21
C PRO A 239 -18.40 -7.55 -7.86
N ARG A 240 -17.17 -7.95 -7.50
CA ARG A 240 -16.91 -8.70 -6.27
C ARG A 240 -17.27 -7.89 -5.03
N THR A 241 -17.94 -8.57 -4.12
CA THR A 241 -18.34 -8.08 -2.81
C THR A 241 -17.28 -8.42 -1.76
N THR A 242 -17.39 -7.88 -0.55
CA THR A 242 -16.48 -8.25 0.57
C THR A 242 -16.50 -9.75 0.88
N GLN A 243 -17.61 -10.45 0.62
CA GLN A 243 -17.72 -11.91 0.80
C GLN A 243 -16.86 -12.70 -0.19
N ASP A 244 -16.63 -12.16 -1.40
CA ASP A 244 -15.83 -12.84 -2.42
C ASP A 244 -14.34 -12.95 -2.03
N PHE A 245 -13.92 -12.21 -1.00
CA PHE A 245 -12.57 -12.21 -0.43
C PHE A 245 -12.46 -12.97 0.90
N ASP A 246 -13.54 -13.58 1.39
CA ASP A 246 -13.51 -14.36 2.65
C ASP A 246 -12.46 -15.49 2.61
N TRP A 247 -12.25 -16.10 1.43
CA TRP A 247 -11.21 -17.12 1.23
C TRP A 247 -9.80 -16.58 1.45
N LEU A 248 -9.56 -15.29 1.17
CA LEU A 248 -8.25 -14.65 1.35
C LEU A 248 -8.03 -14.28 2.82
N VAL A 249 -9.09 -14.02 3.58
CA VAL A 249 -9.03 -13.99 5.05
C VAL A 249 -8.71 -15.39 5.60
N ASP A 250 -9.32 -16.45 5.05
CA ASP A 250 -9.00 -17.82 5.44
C ASP A 250 -7.53 -18.19 5.10
N PHE A 251 -7.01 -17.72 3.97
CA PHE A 251 -5.61 -17.81 3.59
C PHE A 251 -4.69 -17.11 4.61
N LEU A 252 -5.02 -15.89 5.05
CA LEU A 252 -4.29 -15.21 6.12
C LEU A 252 -4.30 -16.00 7.44
N VAL A 253 -5.47 -16.50 7.83
CA VAL A 253 -5.63 -17.28 9.07
C VAL A 253 -4.82 -18.57 8.99
N HIS A 254 -4.76 -19.22 7.82
CA HIS A 254 -3.93 -20.39 7.59
C HIS A 254 -2.46 -20.10 7.89
N PHE A 255 -1.85 -19.10 7.24
CA PHE A 255 -0.43 -18.77 7.46
C PHE A 255 -0.13 -18.22 8.86
N ARG A 256 -1.09 -17.53 9.48
CA ARG A 256 -0.97 -17.07 10.87
C ARG A 256 -0.86 -18.25 11.85
N LYS A 257 -1.63 -19.30 11.62
CA LYS A 257 -1.71 -20.49 12.51
C LYS A 257 -0.72 -21.59 12.14
N SER A 258 -0.24 -21.62 10.91
CA SER A 258 0.74 -22.60 10.43
C SER A 258 2.07 -22.48 11.18
N SER A 259 2.73 -23.62 11.42
CA SER A 259 4.10 -23.67 11.94
C SER A 259 5.12 -23.12 10.94
N ALA A 260 4.84 -23.23 9.64
CA ALA A 260 5.70 -22.80 8.53
C ALA A 260 5.49 -21.33 8.12
N ARG A 261 4.96 -20.50 9.05
CA ARG A 261 4.60 -19.07 8.87
C ARG A 261 5.24 -18.41 7.66
N ASN A 262 4.43 -18.07 6.66
CA ASN A 262 4.90 -17.34 5.49
C ASN A 262 4.48 -15.87 5.57
N PHE A 263 5.31 -15.04 6.20
CA PHE A 263 5.04 -13.61 6.37
C PHE A 263 4.96 -12.85 5.04
N ASP A 264 5.63 -13.36 4.01
CA ASP A 264 5.62 -12.80 2.68
C ASP A 264 4.25 -12.94 2.02
N ALA A 265 3.71 -14.16 2.03
CA ALA A 265 2.36 -14.45 1.55
C ALA A 265 1.28 -13.72 2.36
N MET A 266 1.47 -13.60 3.68
CA MET A 266 0.57 -12.79 4.52
C MET A 266 0.59 -11.31 4.13
N GLY A 267 1.78 -10.75 3.87
CA GLY A 267 1.90 -9.36 3.40
C GLY A 267 1.20 -9.16 2.06
N ASP A 268 1.33 -10.11 1.14
CA ASP A 268 0.64 -10.04 -0.16
C ASP A 268 -0.88 -10.10 0.00
N ALA A 269 -1.37 -11.00 0.84
CA ALA A 269 -2.80 -11.13 1.10
C ALA A 269 -3.36 -9.85 1.75
N LEU A 270 -2.61 -9.21 2.65
CA LEU A 270 -3.01 -7.93 3.23
C LEU A 270 -3.10 -6.80 2.20
N LEU A 271 -2.15 -6.72 1.26
CA LEU A 271 -2.19 -5.75 0.16
C LEU A 271 -3.37 -6.03 -0.79
N ALA A 272 -3.62 -7.29 -1.14
CA ALA A 272 -4.77 -7.66 -1.96
C ALA A 272 -6.11 -7.37 -1.25
N LEU A 273 -6.17 -7.51 0.07
CA LEU A 273 -7.36 -7.17 0.87
C LEU A 273 -7.52 -5.66 1.10
N SER A 274 -6.44 -4.86 1.06
CA SER A 274 -6.52 -3.39 1.22
C SER A 274 -7.44 -2.75 0.18
N ALA A 275 -7.45 -3.35 -0.99
CA ALA A 275 -8.29 -3.04 -2.11
C ALA A 275 -9.80 -3.08 -1.84
N MET A 276 -10.25 -3.88 -0.86
CA MET A 276 -11.66 -3.90 -0.44
C MET A 276 -12.08 -2.61 0.28
N ARG A 277 -11.11 -1.88 0.87
CA ARG A 277 -11.36 -0.68 1.70
C ARG A 277 -12.35 -0.92 2.85
N ASP A 278 -12.44 -2.17 3.33
CA ASP A 278 -13.33 -2.64 4.38
C ASP A 278 -12.59 -3.69 5.25
N LEU A 279 -13.20 -4.08 6.37
CA LEU A 279 -12.73 -5.17 7.24
C LEU A 279 -13.36 -6.54 6.87
N GLY A 280 -13.76 -6.74 5.61
CA GLY A 280 -14.33 -8.01 5.13
C GLY A 280 -15.77 -8.24 5.58
N SER A 281 -16.30 -9.45 5.31
CA SER A 281 -17.67 -9.81 5.68
C SER A 281 -17.85 -9.92 7.21
N ASP A 282 -19.08 -9.78 7.71
CA ASP A 282 -19.38 -9.92 9.14
C ASP A 282 -18.87 -11.25 9.73
N THR A 283 -18.86 -12.32 8.94
CA THR A 283 -18.43 -13.66 9.39
C THR A 283 -16.90 -13.84 9.47
N ARG A 284 -16.14 -12.96 8.80
CA ARG A 284 -14.68 -13.01 8.72
C ARG A 284 -13.98 -11.81 9.34
N ARG A 285 -14.73 -10.75 9.65
CA ARG A 285 -14.22 -9.49 10.20
C ARG A 285 -13.31 -9.67 11.41
N ASP A 286 -13.71 -10.48 12.38
CA ASP A 286 -12.91 -10.76 13.57
C ASP A 286 -11.57 -11.41 13.26
N ASN A 287 -11.59 -12.41 12.37
CA ASN A 287 -10.40 -13.13 11.94
C ASN A 287 -9.45 -12.21 11.15
N TYR A 288 -10.01 -11.32 10.32
CA TYR A 288 -9.23 -10.37 9.57
C TYR A 288 -8.58 -9.34 10.50
N LEU A 289 -9.35 -8.75 11.42
CA LEU A 289 -8.82 -7.82 12.42
C LEU A 289 -7.73 -8.45 13.29
N ASP A 290 -7.90 -9.70 13.74
CA ASP A 290 -6.85 -10.41 14.46
C ASP A 290 -5.58 -10.62 13.63
N SER A 291 -5.73 -10.88 12.33
CA SER A 291 -4.60 -11.06 11.42
C SER A 291 -3.85 -9.75 11.18
N ILE A 292 -4.58 -8.63 11.06
CA ILE A 292 -4.02 -7.28 10.98
C ILE A 292 -3.23 -6.94 12.27
N ILE A 293 -3.83 -7.15 13.44
CA ILE A 293 -3.18 -6.86 14.74
C ILE A 293 -1.92 -7.70 14.90
N PHE A 294 -2.01 -9.02 14.63
CA PHE A 294 -0.87 -9.92 14.65
C PHE A 294 0.25 -9.47 13.70
N ALA A 295 -0.10 -9.06 12.49
CA ALA A 295 0.85 -8.63 11.47
C ALA A 295 1.61 -7.34 11.87
N MET A 296 1.03 -6.51 12.74
CA MET A 296 1.62 -5.26 13.23
C MET A 296 2.43 -5.40 14.53
N GLU A 297 2.56 -6.59 15.10
CA GLU A 297 3.39 -6.84 16.29
C GLU A 297 4.87 -6.50 16.03
N ALA A 298 5.56 -5.95 17.03
CA ALA A 298 6.91 -5.38 16.85
C ALA A 298 7.99 -6.40 16.43
N ASP A 299 7.78 -7.70 16.69
CA ASP A 299 8.68 -8.79 16.29
C ASP A 299 8.45 -9.26 14.84
N LYS A 300 7.46 -8.71 14.14
CA LYS A 300 7.14 -9.10 12.76
C LYS A 300 7.99 -8.34 11.75
N PRO A 301 8.28 -8.96 10.58
CA PRO A 301 9.02 -8.31 9.51
C PRO A 301 8.36 -7.00 9.08
N SER A 302 9.17 -5.99 8.76
CA SER A 302 8.70 -4.65 8.34
C SER A 302 7.70 -4.71 7.18
N ARG A 303 7.98 -5.53 6.17
CA ARG A 303 7.07 -5.75 5.03
C ARG A 303 5.66 -6.13 5.46
N LEU A 304 5.54 -7.07 6.41
CA LEU A 304 4.25 -7.54 6.92
C LEU A 304 3.55 -6.44 7.75
N ARG A 305 4.28 -5.77 8.64
CA ARG A 305 3.75 -4.65 9.45
C ARG A 305 3.23 -3.52 8.56
N HIS A 306 3.98 -3.17 7.52
CA HIS A 306 3.65 -2.10 6.60
C HIS A 306 2.49 -2.45 5.67
N ALA A 307 2.43 -3.70 5.18
CA ALA A 307 1.27 -4.18 4.43
C ALA A 307 -0.02 -4.15 5.28
N ALA A 308 0.06 -4.52 6.55
CA ALA A 308 -1.06 -4.40 7.48
C ALA A 308 -1.46 -2.93 7.73
N LEU A 309 -0.48 -2.04 7.93
CA LEU A 309 -0.74 -0.60 8.08
C LEU A 309 -1.43 -0.03 6.83
N ARG A 310 -0.97 -0.43 5.63
CA ARG A 310 -1.60 -0.06 4.35
C ARG A 310 -3.05 -0.55 4.26
N ALA A 311 -3.30 -1.81 4.63
CA ALA A 311 -4.65 -2.36 4.67
C ALA A 311 -5.59 -1.58 5.60
N VAL A 312 -5.12 -1.20 6.80
CA VAL A 312 -5.91 -0.40 7.74
C VAL A 312 -6.12 1.02 7.21
N PHE A 313 -5.12 1.62 6.58
CA PHE A 313 -5.24 2.93 5.96
C PHE A 313 -6.31 2.94 4.85
N ASP A 314 -6.35 1.93 4.00
CA ASP A 314 -7.35 1.85 2.94
C ASP A 314 -8.77 1.63 3.50
N ALA A 315 -8.89 0.94 4.65
CA ALA A 315 -10.16 0.76 5.36
C ALA A 315 -10.55 1.92 6.30
N ARG A 316 -9.77 3.00 6.41
CA ARG A 316 -9.89 4.01 7.48
C ARG A 316 -11.27 4.64 7.65
N PHE A 317 -11.97 4.93 6.56
CA PHE A 317 -13.32 5.50 6.63
C PHE A 317 -14.33 4.50 7.19
N LYS A 318 -14.18 3.23 6.82
CA LYS A 318 -15.01 2.15 7.33
C LYS A 318 -14.80 1.93 8.82
N LEU A 319 -13.57 2.07 9.31
CA LEU A 319 -13.27 1.99 10.74
C LEU A 319 -14.02 3.03 11.56
N VAL A 320 -14.11 4.25 11.04
CA VAL A 320 -14.91 5.33 11.63
C VAL A 320 -16.39 4.94 11.64
N GLU A 321 -16.94 4.50 10.50
CA GLU A 321 -18.36 4.07 10.43
C GLU A 321 -18.71 2.92 11.37
N ILE A 322 -17.82 1.94 11.52
CA ILE A 322 -18.02 0.77 12.36
C ILE A 322 -18.11 1.18 13.83
N VAL A 323 -17.22 2.06 14.30
CA VAL A 323 -17.22 2.49 15.72
C VAL A 323 -18.50 3.27 16.09
N ASP A 324 -19.12 3.96 15.13
CA ASP A 324 -20.41 4.65 15.35
C ASP A 324 -21.61 3.68 15.43
N LYS A 325 -21.52 2.52 14.77
CA LYS A 325 -22.66 1.61 14.58
C LYS A 325 -22.60 0.36 15.45
N GLU A 326 -21.40 -0.14 15.72
CA GLU A 326 -21.18 -1.39 16.43
C GLU A 326 -21.02 -1.14 17.93
N GLU A 327 -21.60 -1.99 18.75
CA GLU A 327 -21.40 -1.99 20.20
C GLU A 327 -20.80 -3.32 20.65
N GLY A 328 -20.23 -3.35 21.86
CA GLY A 328 -19.75 -4.58 22.49
C GLY A 328 -18.32 -4.98 22.14
N GLU A 329 -18.06 -6.30 22.16
CA GLU A 329 -16.71 -6.87 22.18
C GLU A 329 -15.87 -6.50 20.95
N PHE A 330 -16.48 -6.47 19.76
CA PHE A 330 -15.78 -6.12 18.53
C PHE A 330 -15.27 -4.68 18.56
N ARG A 331 -16.11 -3.73 18.98
CA ARG A 331 -15.74 -2.31 19.10
C ARG A 331 -14.62 -2.12 20.13
N GLU A 332 -14.72 -2.78 21.28
CA GLU A 332 -13.68 -2.71 22.32
C GLU A 332 -12.35 -3.31 21.84
N LYS A 333 -12.40 -4.43 21.11
CA LYS A 333 -11.23 -5.04 20.49
C LYS A 333 -10.61 -4.12 19.44
N LEU A 334 -11.44 -3.51 18.60
CA LEU A 334 -11.02 -2.56 17.57
C LEU A 334 -10.30 -1.37 18.19
N LEU A 335 -10.94 -0.66 19.12
CA LEU A 335 -10.35 0.52 19.76
C LEU A 335 -9.15 0.17 20.67
N GLY A 336 -9.29 -0.87 21.48
CA GLY A 336 -8.32 -1.24 22.51
C GLY A 336 -7.07 -1.95 21.99
N LYS A 337 -7.17 -2.70 20.88
CA LYS A 337 -6.03 -3.45 20.31
C LYS A 337 -5.49 -2.88 19.02
N LEU A 338 -6.33 -2.29 18.15
CA LEU A 338 -5.83 -1.75 16.88
C LEU A 338 -4.98 -0.50 17.10
N ALA A 339 -5.40 0.42 17.97
CA ALA A 339 -4.64 1.63 18.27
C ALA A 339 -3.17 1.35 18.66
N PRO A 340 -2.86 0.53 19.69
CA PRO A 340 -1.47 0.22 20.03
C PRO A 340 -0.74 -0.56 18.91
N ALA A 341 -1.44 -1.39 18.14
CA ALA A 341 -0.85 -2.10 17.01
C ALA A 341 -0.41 -1.14 15.88
N LEU A 342 -1.21 -0.12 15.57
CA LEU A 342 -0.85 0.95 14.61
C LEU A 342 0.43 1.68 15.02
N LEU A 343 0.58 1.95 16.31
CA LEU A 343 1.81 2.54 16.81
C LEU A 343 3.01 1.59 16.64
N ASN A 344 2.85 0.31 16.97
CA ASN A 344 3.92 -0.68 16.81
C ASN A 344 4.36 -0.87 15.34
N ALA A 345 3.44 -0.71 14.38
CA ALA A 345 3.76 -0.75 12.96
C ALA A 345 4.69 0.40 12.49
N THR A 346 4.77 1.50 13.25
CA THR A 346 5.59 2.68 12.91
C THR A 346 6.73 2.94 13.88
N LYS A 347 6.84 2.15 14.95
CA LYS A 347 7.95 2.30 15.91
C LYS A 347 9.26 1.90 15.24
N PRO A 348 10.31 2.72 15.40
CA PRO A 348 11.64 2.36 14.94
C PRO A 348 12.15 1.11 15.67
N VAL A 349 12.72 0.16 14.93
CA VAL A 349 13.41 -1.00 15.50
C VAL A 349 14.88 -0.64 15.71
N ALA A 350 15.36 -0.67 16.95
CA ALA A 350 16.76 -0.34 17.27
C ALA A 350 17.67 -1.59 17.18
N PRO A 351 18.96 -1.44 16.85
CA PRO A 351 19.63 -0.25 16.32
C PRO A 351 19.53 -0.15 14.79
N GLN A 352 19.15 1.01 14.28
CA GLN A 352 19.13 1.29 12.84
C GLN A 352 20.55 1.52 12.33
N ARG A 353 20.89 0.95 11.17
CA ARG A 353 22.21 1.17 10.55
C ARG A 353 22.17 2.26 9.49
N PHE A 354 21.01 2.49 8.86
CA PHE A 354 20.86 3.45 7.76
C PHE A 354 19.51 4.19 7.81
N ASP A 355 19.50 5.44 7.36
CA ASP A 355 18.30 6.29 7.27
C ASP A 355 17.27 5.79 6.25
N ASP A 356 17.70 4.93 5.31
CA ASP A 356 16.83 4.36 4.26
C ASP A 356 16.18 3.02 4.64
N GLU A 357 16.38 2.55 5.88
CA GLU A 357 15.74 1.32 6.33
C GLU A 357 14.21 1.45 6.36
N PRO A 358 13.44 0.39 6.06
CA PRO A 358 11.97 0.45 6.13
C PRO A 358 11.47 0.91 7.50
N ASP A 359 12.19 0.54 8.56
CA ASP A 359 11.89 0.89 9.95
C ASP A 359 12.60 2.15 10.44
N ALA A 360 13.20 2.95 9.55
CA ALA A 360 13.83 4.22 9.90
C ALA A 360 12.91 5.08 10.78
N VAL A 361 13.50 5.92 11.65
CA VAL A 361 12.73 6.79 12.56
C VAL A 361 11.69 7.59 11.78
N PHE A 362 12.07 8.05 10.59
CA PHE A 362 11.19 8.68 9.61
C PHE A 362 11.30 7.97 8.26
N ASN A 363 10.17 7.48 7.74
CA ASN A 363 10.03 6.96 6.40
C ASN A 363 8.88 7.71 5.71
N PRO A 364 9.14 8.53 4.67
CA PRO A 364 8.13 9.43 4.10
C PRO A 364 6.85 8.74 3.61
N ARG A 365 6.93 7.50 3.13
CA ARG A 365 5.76 6.82 2.58
C ARG A 365 4.93 6.16 3.68
N ARG A 366 5.61 5.46 4.60
CA ARG A 366 4.98 4.87 5.78
C ARG A 366 4.33 5.94 6.65
N ASP A 367 5.04 7.03 6.91
CA ASP A 367 4.60 8.05 7.85
C ASP A 367 3.50 8.94 7.24
N ASP A 368 3.47 9.19 5.93
CA ASP A 368 2.31 9.82 5.27
C ASP A 368 1.05 8.97 5.44
N CYS A 369 1.14 7.67 5.13
CA CYS A 369 0.06 6.70 5.31
C CYS A 369 -0.45 6.67 6.76
N TYR A 370 0.49 6.63 7.72
CA TYR A 370 0.17 6.67 9.15
C TYR A 370 -0.53 7.97 9.56
N LEU A 371 0.03 9.14 9.20
CA LEU A 371 -0.52 10.43 9.62
C LEU A 371 -1.93 10.63 9.08
N ARG A 372 -2.19 10.29 7.82
CA ARG A 372 -3.52 10.37 7.22
C ARG A 372 -4.53 9.44 7.88
N LEU A 373 -4.09 8.22 8.23
CA LEU A 373 -4.89 7.28 9.03
C LEU A 373 -5.24 7.88 10.40
N ILE A 374 -4.24 8.34 11.16
CA ILE A 374 -4.46 8.92 12.50
C ILE A 374 -5.36 10.16 12.42
N PHE A 375 -5.14 11.03 11.44
CA PHE A 375 -5.98 12.20 11.20
C PHE A 375 -7.45 11.82 10.99
N THR A 376 -7.70 10.78 10.20
CA THR A 376 -9.06 10.28 9.91
C THR A 376 -9.70 9.67 11.15
N LEU A 377 -9.00 8.78 11.86
CA LEU A 377 -9.53 8.15 13.07
C LEU A 377 -9.81 9.17 14.17
N ALA A 378 -8.95 10.18 14.33
CA ALA A 378 -9.11 11.23 15.34
C ALA A 378 -10.36 12.10 15.16
N LYS A 379 -11.15 11.94 14.09
CA LYS A 379 -12.46 12.60 13.94
C LYS A 379 -13.42 12.22 15.07
N GLN A 380 -13.37 10.97 15.52
CA GLN A 380 -14.24 10.47 16.59
C GLN A 380 -13.58 10.59 17.96
N SER A 381 -14.35 10.96 18.99
CA SER A 381 -13.86 11.07 20.37
C SER A 381 -13.30 9.76 20.92
N ASP A 382 -13.93 8.63 20.59
CA ASP A 382 -13.53 7.33 21.11
C ASP A 382 -12.18 6.90 20.57
N TRP A 383 -11.96 7.09 19.26
CA TRP A 383 -10.65 6.92 18.65
C TRP A 383 -9.62 7.86 19.26
N ARG A 384 -9.93 9.15 19.44
CA ARG A 384 -9.00 10.11 20.07
C ARG A 384 -8.53 9.64 21.44
N ALA A 385 -9.45 9.23 22.32
CA ALA A 385 -9.09 8.75 23.65
C ALA A 385 -8.15 7.52 23.61
N HIS A 386 -8.38 6.59 22.68
CA HIS A 386 -7.55 5.40 22.52
C HIS A 386 -6.20 5.69 21.88
N LEU A 387 -6.15 6.59 20.89
CA LEU A 387 -4.92 7.04 20.25
C LEU A 387 -4.03 7.81 21.23
N GLU A 388 -4.62 8.66 22.07
CA GLU A 388 -3.91 9.35 23.16
C GLU A 388 -3.35 8.34 24.16
N LYS A 389 -4.19 7.45 24.68
CA LYS A 389 -3.77 6.41 25.64
C LYS A 389 -2.69 5.48 25.08
N ALA A 390 -2.71 5.19 23.78
CA ALA A 390 -1.72 4.33 23.13
C ALA A 390 -0.39 5.04 22.83
N GLY A 391 -0.30 6.36 22.98
CA GLY A 391 0.94 7.14 22.82
C GLY A 391 1.17 7.71 21.42
N HIS A 392 0.10 7.98 20.66
CA HIS A 392 0.22 8.52 19.30
C HIS A 392 0.63 9.99 19.28
N ILE A 393 0.35 10.76 20.34
CA ILE A 393 0.75 12.16 20.44
C ILE A 393 2.28 12.27 20.54
N GLU A 394 2.90 11.41 21.35
CA GLU A 394 4.35 11.31 21.51
C GLU A 394 5.00 10.90 20.19
N ARG A 395 4.40 9.95 19.45
CA ARG A 395 4.89 9.59 18.11
C ARG A 395 4.80 10.77 17.15
N CYS A 396 3.67 11.47 17.07
CA CYS A 396 3.52 12.65 16.22
C CYS A 396 4.52 13.76 16.60
N THR A 397 4.77 13.95 17.90
CA THR A 397 5.77 14.89 18.41
C THR A 397 7.19 14.46 18.01
N SER A 398 7.52 13.17 18.05
CA SER A 398 8.82 12.67 17.57
C SER A 398 9.02 12.88 16.07
N LEU A 399 7.95 12.80 15.28
CA LEU A 399 7.98 13.05 13.84
C LEU A 399 8.13 14.54 13.52
N LEU A 400 7.62 15.42 14.39
CA LEU A 400 7.72 16.87 14.24
C LEU A 400 9.16 17.34 14.06
N ASP A 401 10.07 16.76 14.84
CA ASP A 401 11.49 17.08 14.78
C ASP A 401 12.07 16.82 13.39
N HIS A 402 11.76 15.66 12.81
CA HIS A 402 12.19 15.33 11.44
C HIS A 402 11.52 16.24 10.41
N VAL A 403 10.22 16.50 10.57
CA VAL A 403 9.45 17.32 9.63
C VAL A 403 9.82 18.81 9.71
N ILE A 404 10.30 19.33 10.84
CA ILE A 404 10.76 20.73 10.97
C ILE A 404 12.24 20.88 10.66
N LYS A 405 13.10 19.95 11.10
CA LYS A 405 14.56 20.09 10.97
C LYS A 405 15.05 19.74 9.57
N ASN A 406 14.41 18.79 8.89
CA ASN A 406 14.83 18.41 7.54
C ASN A 406 14.35 19.45 6.50
N ASN A 407 15.22 19.75 5.54
CA ASN A 407 14.96 20.74 4.50
C ASN A 407 13.94 20.13 3.50
N PRO A 408 12.79 20.78 3.24
CA PRO A 408 11.70 20.21 2.44
C PRO A 408 11.98 20.19 0.93
N SER A 409 13.23 20.08 0.49
CA SER A 409 13.57 20.01 -0.93
C SER A 409 12.96 18.78 -1.64
N ILE A 410 12.43 17.82 -0.89
CA ILE A 410 11.69 16.67 -1.41
C ILE A 410 10.19 16.96 -1.25
N LEU A 411 9.49 17.18 -2.38
CA LEU A 411 8.04 17.39 -2.47
C LEU A 411 7.23 16.36 -1.66
N SER A 412 7.70 15.11 -1.56
CA SER A 412 7.00 14.04 -0.84
C SER A 412 6.86 14.25 0.68
N VAL A 413 7.65 15.13 1.29
CA VAL A 413 7.59 15.37 2.75
C VAL A 413 6.60 16.48 3.11
N ALA A 414 6.11 17.25 2.13
CA ALA A 414 5.34 18.44 2.43
C ALA A 414 3.96 18.10 3.06
N SER A 415 3.24 17.07 2.61
CA SER A 415 1.93 16.66 3.19
C SER A 415 2.00 16.36 4.70
N HIS A 416 3.11 15.81 5.18
CA HIS A 416 3.31 15.43 6.57
C HIS A 416 3.12 16.61 7.52
N SER A 417 3.61 17.80 7.15
CA SER A 417 3.47 19.00 7.98
C SER A 417 2.02 19.38 8.18
N TYR A 418 1.20 19.21 7.12
CA TYR A 418 -0.23 19.48 7.16
C TYR A 418 -0.96 18.54 8.12
N TYR A 419 -0.80 17.23 7.91
CA TYR A 419 -1.47 16.24 8.75
C TYR A 419 -0.98 16.25 10.20
N LEU A 420 0.32 16.46 10.44
CA LEU A 420 0.84 16.63 11.81
C LEU A 420 0.18 17.81 12.53
N ALA A 421 0.11 18.99 11.89
CA ALA A 421 -0.56 20.15 12.47
C ALA A 421 -2.03 19.85 12.78
N ALA A 422 -2.73 19.26 11.81
CA ALA A 422 -4.14 18.92 11.92
C ALA A 422 -4.42 17.90 13.04
N ILE A 423 -3.61 16.86 13.17
CA ILE A 423 -3.71 15.85 14.24
C ILE A 423 -3.49 16.52 15.60
N LEU A 424 -2.40 17.26 15.77
CA LEU A 424 -2.09 17.88 17.06
C LEU A 424 -3.19 18.87 17.49
N ILE A 425 -3.73 19.67 16.57
CA ILE A 425 -4.89 20.54 16.82
C ILE A 425 -6.12 19.72 17.24
N ARG A 426 -6.44 18.65 16.50
CA ARG A 426 -7.63 17.82 16.72
C ARG A 426 -7.55 17.03 18.03
N MET A 427 -6.37 16.53 18.40
CA MET A 427 -6.12 15.84 19.65
C MET A 427 -6.16 16.79 20.86
N ASN A 428 -5.69 18.04 20.72
CA ASN A 428 -5.76 19.05 21.79
C ASN A 428 -7.17 19.62 22.05
N SER A 429 -8.11 19.43 21.12
CA SER A 429 -9.48 19.95 21.25
C SER A 429 -10.38 19.20 22.25
N SER A 430 -9.91 18.06 22.81
CA SER A 430 -10.70 17.15 23.66
C SER A 430 -11.01 17.64 25.08
N GLY A 431 -10.51 18.81 25.50
CA GLY A 431 -11.04 19.50 26.67
C GLY A 431 -10.09 19.59 27.85
N SER A 432 -9.45 20.74 27.97
CA SER A 432 -9.08 21.37 29.26
C SER A 432 -8.65 22.83 28.99
N TYR A 433 -7.96 23.06 27.87
CA TYR A 433 -7.32 24.35 27.57
C TYR A 433 -8.28 25.45 27.05
N ARG A 434 -9.26 25.13 26.19
CA ARG A 434 -10.16 26.16 25.60
C ARG A 434 -11.15 26.79 26.59
N SER A 435 -11.55 26.04 27.62
CA SER A 435 -12.40 26.54 28.71
C SER A 435 -11.70 27.61 29.54
N SER A 436 -10.37 27.53 29.68
CA SER A 436 -9.57 28.55 30.35
C SER A 436 -9.49 29.85 29.53
N LEU A 437 -9.36 29.73 28.21
CA LEU A 437 -9.29 30.87 27.28
C LEU A 437 -10.60 31.70 27.29
N ARG A 438 -11.77 31.05 27.22
CA ARG A 438 -13.07 31.76 27.22
C ARG A 438 -13.44 32.34 28.58
N GLY A 439 -13.01 31.71 29.67
CA GLY A 439 -13.20 32.23 31.04
C GLY A 439 -12.39 33.50 31.29
N ALA A 440 -11.16 33.58 30.75
CA ALA A 440 -10.28 34.75 30.91
C ALA A 440 -10.75 35.98 30.11
N THR A 441 -11.31 35.80 28.91
CA THR A 441 -11.79 36.92 28.08
C THR A 441 -13.12 37.51 28.58
N LEU A 442 -13.99 36.72 29.21
CA LEU A 442 -15.24 37.21 29.80
C LEU A 442 -15.03 37.90 31.16
N ALA A 443 -13.94 37.58 31.87
CA ALA A 443 -13.61 38.22 33.15
C ALA A 443 -12.96 39.61 33.00
N SER A 444 -12.69 40.06 31.77
CA SER A 444 -11.94 41.30 31.48
C SER A 444 -12.75 42.40 30.77
N ALA A 445 -14.08 42.27 30.68
CA ALA A 445 -14.96 43.34 30.20
C ALA A 445 -15.48 44.19 31.39
N PRO A 446 -15.11 45.47 31.51
CA PRO A 446 -15.68 46.36 32.53
C PRO A 446 -16.98 46.99 31.99
N ASP A 447 -18.13 46.52 32.51
CA ASP A 447 -19.36 47.30 32.46
C ASP A 447 -19.22 48.47 33.44
N SER A 448 -19.05 49.68 32.92
CA SER A 448 -19.23 50.90 33.71
C SER A 448 -19.84 52.00 32.85
N GLU A 449 -21.09 52.35 33.19
CA GLU A 449 -21.69 53.66 32.94
C GLU A 449 -22.04 54.28 34.32
N PRO A 450 -21.74 55.56 34.59
CA PRO A 450 -21.96 56.19 35.89
C PRO A 450 -23.12 57.19 35.88
N THR A 451 -23.81 57.35 37.02
CA THR A 451 -24.26 58.64 37.62
C THR A 451 -24.89 58.36 38.99
N ASN A 452 -24.24 58.79 40.08
CA ASN A 452 -24.53 59.94 40.95
C ASN A 452 -25.67 59.74 41.97
N GLU A 453 -25.36 59.69 43.27
CA GLU A 453 -25.62 60.76 44.27
C GLU A 453 -25.16 60.35 45.70
N GLU A 454 -24.86 61.39 46.49
CA GLU A 454 -24.29 61.45 47.85
C GLU A 454 -25.12 60.76 48.96
N GLU A 455 -24.49 60.26 50.04
CA GLU A 455 -24.65 60.78 51.43
C GLU A 455 -23.78 60.07 52.53
N CYS A 456 -23.33 60.90 53.50
CA CYS A 456 -22.71 60.76 54.84
C CYS A 456 -22.35 59.41 55.57
N ARG A 457 -21.04 59.32 55.95
CA ARG A 457 -20.34 58.95 57.25
C ARG A 457 -20.92 57.92 58.28
N PRO A 458 -20.11 57.36 59.24
CA PRO A 458 -18.69 56.93 59.23
C PRO A 458 -18.41 55.57 59.96
N THR A 459 -17.12 55.19 60.03
CA THR A 459 -16.42 54.21 60.92
C THR A 459 -16.54 52.71 60.62
N THR A 460 -15.41 52.04 60.33
CA THR A 460 -14.69 51.10 61.21
C THR A 460 -13.45 50.55 60.48
N ASN A 461 -12.32 50.44 61.18
CA ASN A 461 -11.09 49.81 60.70
C ASN A 461 -11.29 48.32 60.39
N LEU A 462 -10.78 47.85 59.26
CA LEU A 462 -10.27 46.48 59.13
C LEU A 462 -9.16 46.42 58.07
N ALA A 463 -8.05 45.76 58.43
CA ALA A 463 -6.91 45.50 57.57
C ALA A 463 -7.29 44.64 56.36
N ALA A 464 -6.82 45.01 55.17
CA ALA A 464 -6.79 44.12 54.00
C ALA A 464 -5.63 44.49 53.06
N THR A 465 -4.65 43.60 53.06
CA THR A 465 -3.80 43.11 51.97
C THR A 465 -3.82 43.89 50.64
N LEU A 466 -2.63 44.29 50.19
CA LEU A 466 -2.35 44.77 48.82
C LEU A 466 -2.93 43.81 47.76
N PRO A 467 -3.52 44.31 46.66
CA PRO A 467 -3.81 43.47 45.52
C PRO A 467 -2.51 43.07 44.83
N ALA A 468 -2.41 41.77 44.52
CA ALA A 468 -1.36 41.21 43.71
C ALA A 468 -1.31 41.88 42.32
N ALA A 469 -0.10 41.93 41.77
CA ALA A 469 0.17 42.38 40.41
C ALA A 469 -0.75 41.67 39.39
N PRO A 470 -1.10 42.34 38.27
CA PRO A 470 -1.91 41.71 37.23
C PRO A 470 -1.20 40.45 36.74
N GLU A 471 -1.91 39.33 36.80
CA GLU A 471 -1.45 38.05 36.28
C GLU A 471 -1.07 38.22 34.81
N ALA A 472 0.12 37.71 34.47
CA ALA A 472 0.60 37.68 33.10
C ALA A 472 -0.42 36.96 32.20
N PRO A 473 -0.58 37.39 30.93
CA PRO A 473 -1.52 36.76 30.01
C PRO A 473 -1.25 35.26 29.95
N THR A 474 -2.31 34.49 30.18
CA THR A 474 -2.30 33.03 30.19
C THR A 474 -1.70 32.53 28.89
N SER A 475 -0.56 31.85 28.99
CA SER A 475 0.14 31.21 27.88
C SER A 475 -0.86 30.43 27.03
N LEU A 476 -0.82 30.61 25.70
CA LEU A 476 -1.40 29.65 24.78
C LEU A 476 -0.88 28.27 25.21
N GLY A 477 -1.80 27.38 25.58
CA GLY A 477 -1.46 26.03 26.02
C GLY A 477 -1.00 25.21 24.82
N PHE A 478 0.27 25.35 24.47
CA PHE A 478 0.94 24.42 23.58
C PHE A 478 0.99 23.05 24.27
N PRO A 479 1.00 21.92 23.54
CA PRO A 479 1.46 20.67 24.13
C PRO A 479 2.78 20.96 24.83
N ASP A 480 2.93 20.50 26.08
CA ASP A 480 4.01 20.89 26.99
C ASP A 480 5.43 20.72 26.40
N ASN A 481 5.54 20.02 25.26
CA ASN A 481 6.77 19.64 24.57
C ASN A 481 7.05 20.42 23.27
N ILE A 482 6.19 21.33 22.81
CA ILE A 482 6.39 22.05 21.53
C ILE A 482 6.42 23.56 21.78
N SER A 483 7.53 24.20 21.43
CA SER A 483 7.66 25.66 21.55
C SER A 483 6.75 26.42 20.58
N GLU A 484 6.40 27.67 20.93
CA GLU A 484 5.67 28.57 20.03
C GLU A 484 6.35 28.70 18.65
N GLN A 485 7.68 28.75 18.63
CA GLN A 485 8.46 28.86 17.40
C GLN A 485 8.35 27.60 16.53
N GLU A 486 8.36 26.40 17.14
CA GLU A 486 8.17 25.14 16.42
C GLU A 486 6.76 25.03 15.85
N TRP A 487 5.75 25.45 16.62
CA TRP A 487 4.37 25.53 16.14
C TRP A 487 4.21 26.46 14.95
N TRP A 488 4.78 27.66 15.01
CA TRP A 488 4.74 28.59 13.90
C TRP A 488 5.44 28.03 12.65
N LYS A 489 6.59 27.36 12.82
CA LYS A 489 7.29 26.68 11.72
C LYS A 489 6.43 25.56 11.11
N LEU A 490 5.78 24.75 11.94
CA LEU A 490 4.90 23.68 11.49
C LEU A 490 3.72 24.22 10.68
N LEU A 491 3.02 25.24 11.19
CA LEU A 491 1.87 25.84 10.50
C LEU A 491 2.27 26.45 9.17
N LYS A 492 3.39 27.19 9.10
CA LYS A 492 3.89 27.67 7.81
C LYS A 492 4.12 26.51 6.84
N ARG A 493 4.76 25.43 7.26
CA ARG A 493 4.97 24.26 6.40
C ARG A 493 3.65 23.59 5.99
N ALA A 494 2.64 23.55 6.87
CA ALA A 494 1.29 23.07 6.54
C ALA A 494 0.65 23.91 5.43
N TRP A 495 0.72 25.25 5.52
CA TRP A 495 0.23 26.15 4.48
C TRP A 495 0.98 25.99 3.16
N TRP A 496 2.30 25.78 3.20
CA TRP A 496 3.08 25.44 2.01
C TRP A 496 2.63 24.11 1.40
N ALA A 497 2.44 23.09 2.22
CA ALA A 497 1.99 21.77 1.77
C ALA A 497 0.62 21.81 1.10
N MET A 498 -0.31 22.58 1.68
CA MET A 498 -1.66 22.77 1.15
C MET A 498 -1.63 23.28 -0.30
N ARG A 499 -0.68 24.16 -0.59
CA ARG A 499 -0.51 24.77 -1.89
C ARG A 499 0.23 23.88 -2.90
N TRP A 500 1.33 23.26 -2.51
CA TRP A 500 2.24 22.62 -3.47
C TRP A 500 1.96 21.14 -3.76
N ASN A 501 1.14 20.49 -2.92
CA ASN A 501 0.78 19.08 -3.09
C ASN A 501 -0.68 18.89 -3.48
N ASP A 502 -1.33 19.95 -3.98
CA ASP A 502 -2.75 19.92 -4.36
C ASP A 502 -3.69 19.37 -3.28
N LEU A 503 -3.33 19.52 -1.99
CA LEU A 503 -4.18 19.05 -0.88
C LEU A 503 -5.53 19.76 -0.85
N HIS A 504 -5.65 20.94 -1.48
CA HIS A 504 -6.92 21.62 -1.67
C HIS A 504 -7.92 20.82 -2.54
N LEU A 505 -7.47 19.81 -3.27
CA LEU A 505 -8.31 18.85 -3.99
C LEU A 505 -8.71 17.65 -3.14
N GLU A 506 -8.07 17.44 -1.98
CA GLU A 506 -8.37 16.35 -1.08
C GLU A 506 -9.40 16.74 -0.03
N ALA A 507 -10.58 16.11 -0.06
CA ALA A 507 -11.67 16.41 0.86
C ALA A 507 -11.26 16.32 2.34
N GLU A 508 -10.44 15.32 2.72
CA GLU A 508 -9.91 15.18 4.09
C GLU A 508 -9.07 16.39 4.51
N ALA A 509 -8.22 16.89 3.61
CA ALA A 509 -7.37 18.02 3.93
C ALA A 509 -8.21 19.30 4.06
N VAL A 510 -9.12 19.55 3.11
CA VAL A 510 -10.04 20.69 3.14
C VAL A 510 -10.85 20.76 4.45
N GLU A 511 -11.31 19.61 4.96
CA GLU A 511 -12.04 19.54 6.25
C GLU A 511 -11.20 20.03 7.45
N ALA A 512 -9.88 19.83 7.45
CA ALA A 512 -9.01 20.27 8.54
C ALA A 512 -8.75 21.79 8.55
N LEU A 513 -8.97 22.44 7.40
CA LEU A 513 -8.53 23.80 7.12
C LEU A 513 -9.10 24.84 8.09
N PRO A 514 -10.39 24.82 8.48
CA PRO A 514 -10.92 25.80 9.44
C PRO A 514 -10.21 25.77 10.80
N SER A 515 -9.80 24.57 11.24
CA SER A 515 -9.06 24.41 12.50
C SER A 515 -7.64 24.96 12.39
N ILE A 516 -6.97 24.71 11.27
CA ILE A 516 -5.64 25.25 10.97
C ILE A 516 -5.69 26.79 10.88
N VAL A 517 -6.70 27.35 10.21
CA VAL A 517 -6.93 28.80 10.14
C VAL A 517 -7.10 29.39 11.54
N THR A 518 -7.98 28.81 12.35
CA THR A 518 -8.25 29.33 13.71
C THR A 518 -6.98 29.37 14.53
N TYR A 519 -6.20 28.28 14.54
CA TYR A 519 -4.92 28.24 15.27
C TYR A 519 -3.86 29.19 14.69
N THR A 520 -3.87 29.39 13.38
CA THR A 520 -2.95 30.33 12.72
C THR A 520 -3.28 31.77 13.13
N LEU A 521 -4.56 32.13 13.17
CA LEU A 521 -5.04 33.43 13.65
C LEU A 521 -4.61 33.68 15.11
N ASP A 522 -4.85 32.71 15.99
CA ASP A 522 -4.48 32.82 17.40
C ASP A 522 -2.95 33.05 17.58
N LEU A 523 -2.13 32.51 16.68
CA LEU A 523 -0.67 32.67 16.71
C LEU A 523 -0.16 33.96 16.05
N LEU A 524 -0.93 34.59 15.16
CA LEU A 524 -0.51 35.85 14.52
C LEU A 524 -0.31 37.00 15.53
N GLU A 525 -0.94 36.90 16.70
CA GLU A 525 -0.79 37.89 17.77
C GLU A 525 0.60 37.84 18.43
N THR A 526 1.34 36.74 18.29
CA THR A 526 2.62 36.52 18.97
C THR A 526 3.81 37.20 18.26
N PRO A 527 4.90 37.50 18.98
CA PRO A 527 6.09 38.14 18.39
C PRO A 527 6.73 37.31 17.27
N SER A 528 6.70 35.98 17.38
CA SER A 528 7.30 35.07 16.40
C SER A 528 6.61 35.14 15.04
N ALA A 529 5.29 35.36 15.03
CA ALA A 529 4.49 35.39 13.81
C ALA A 529 4.54 36.75 13.10
N ARG A 530 4.63 37.86 13.83
CA ARG A 530 4.62 39.23 13.27
C ARG A 530 5.71 39.49 12.23
N TYR A 531 6.90 38.91 12.41
CA TYR A 531 8.01 39.10 11.47
C TYR A 531 7.81 38.39 10.13
N ASP A 532 6.90 37.41 10.04
CA ASP A 532 6.75 36.53 8.87
C ASP A 532 5.31 36.45 8.33
N ALA A 533 4.37 37.20 8.91
CA ALA A 533 2.96 37.20 8.49
C ALA A 533 2.77 37.55 7.00
N GLY A 534 3.61 38.45 6.45
CA GLY A 534 3.51 38.86 5.04
C GLY A 534 3.88 37.76 4.02
N SER A 535 4.63 36.73 4.41
CA SER A 535 4.85 35.55 3.55
C SER A 535 3.62 34.64 3.56
N LEU A 536 3.01 34.46 4.74
CA LEU A 536 1.82 33.66 4.95
C LEU A 536 0.59 34.20 4.18
N VAL A 537 0.31 35.51 4.25
CA VAL A 537 -0.83 36.11 3.52
C VAL A 537 -0.80 35.76 2.03
N ARG A 538 0.38 35.87 1.38
CA ARG A 538 0.55 35.51 -0.03
C ARG A 538 0.33 34.03 -0.35
N LEU A 539 0.50 33.14 0.63
CA LEU A 539 0.19 31.71 0.49
C LEU A 539 -1.31 31.46 0.63
N VAL A 540 -1.92 32.09 1.65
CA VAL A 540 -3.35 32.01 1.97
C VAL A 540 -4.21 32.52 0.81
N ASP A 541 -3.87 33.67 0.23
CA ASP A 541 -4.60 34.25 -0.93
C ASP A 541 -4.66 33.28 -2.11
N ARG A 542 -3.55 32.61 -2.42
CA ARG A 542 -3.49 31.66 -3.54
C ARG A 542 -4.26 30.38 -3.26
N ILE A 543 -4.29 29.93 -2.01
CA ILE A 543 -5.11 28.78 -1.60
C ILE A 543 -6.59 29.16 -1.69
N TYR A 544 -6.96 30.36 -1.24
CA TYR A 544 -8.32 30.88 -1.37
C TYR A 544 -8.81 30.89 -2.83
N GLU A 545 -7.95 31.35 -3.76
CA GLU A 545 -8.24 31.34 -5.20
C GLU A 545 -8.39 29.93 -5.79
N ALA A 546 -7.67 28.94 -5.25
CA ALA A 546 -7.64 27.57 -5.75
C ALA A 546 -8.68 26.63 -5.12
N LEU A 547 -9.26 26.99 -3.97
CA LEU A 547 -10.33 26.21 -3.37
C LEU A 547 -11.56 26.24 -4.26
N ASP A 548 -12.30 25.13 -4.32
CA ASP A 548 -13.64 25.10 -4.93
C ASP A 548 -14.74 25.12 -3.87
N ASP A 549 -14.45 24.67 -2.65
CA ASP A 549 -15.38 24.59 -1.54
C ASP A 549 -15.64 25.96 -0.88
N ASP A 550 -16.90 26.37 -0.81
CA ASP A 550 -17.32 27.68 -0.30
C ASP A 550 -17.11 27.85 1.21
N GLU A 551 -17.24 26.77 2.00
CA GLU A 551 -17.03 26.81 3.45
C GLU A 551 -15.54 26.95 3.77
N ALA A 552 -14.70 26.18 3.09
CA ALA A 552 -13.26 26.28 3.15
C ALA A 552 -12.78 27.67 2.70
N LYS A 553 -13.34 28.20 1.61
CA LYS A 553 -13.09 29.59 1.17
C LYS A 553 -13.43 30.59 2.27
N LEU A 554 -14.62 30.46 2.88
CA LEU A 554 -15.04 31.36 3.94
C LEU A 554 -14.10 31.28 5.15
N ALA A 555 -13.64 30.09 5.51
CA ALA A 555 -12.66 29.91 6.58
C ALA A 555 -11.33 30.60 6.23
N VAL A 556 -10.77 30.34 5.05
CA VAL A 556 -9.51 30.95 4.59
C VAL A 556 -9.62 32.48 4.49
N LYS A 557 -10.76 33.02 4.06
CA LYS A 557 -11.02 34.48 3.99
C LYS A 557 -11.00 35.18 5.36
N ARG A 558 -11.21 34.45 6.46
CA ARG A 558 -11.14 35.02 7.82
C ARG A 558 -9.69 35.21 8.29
N LEU A 559 -8.76 34.44 7.74
CA LEU A 559 -7.32 34.59 7.95
C LEU A 559 -6.80 35.80 7.17
#